data_AF-A0A4Z0QZJ0-F1
#
_entry.id   AF-A0A4Z0QZJ0-F1
#
_cell.length_a   1.000
_cell.length_b   1.000
_cell.length_c   1.000
_cell.angle_alpha   90.00
_cell.angle_beta   90.00
_cell.angle_gamma   90.00
#
_symmetry.space_group_name_H-M   'P 1'
#
loop_
_entity.id
_entity.type
_entity.pdbx_description
1 polymer ?
#
loop_
_entity_poly.entity_id
_entity_poly.type
_entity_poly.pdbx_seq_one_letter_code
_entity_poly.pdbx_strand_id
1 'polypeptide(L)'
;MQGVKFDPEILYVQKIYYFMFLATFTTLTCLITFCFIGLECALIVQGIGISISYIAMLKKKNFDPPAKNVTAKRMAHQISQDTSPVSIARFACQLYYYFNESAQAISLLEKFLPSHDPLLCITLGDILLKEGEAKQALHILHANPFALVDPLLLATQGHVLKRIGKVPEAVYMFEQSLCLAKQNGFPHSGAHWFTQKLLSISYKASIHHTLADCYLLLEDLPNAKRQYRSGNILLFDLSLWRHCPDVIFGARKTNKSL
;
A
#
# COMPACT_ATOMS: atom_id res chain seq x y z
N MET A 1 -12.75 1.96 20.52
CA MET A 1 -11.61 2.56 19.80
C MET A 1 -11.76 2.20 18.33
N GLN A 2 -11.87 3.19 17.43
CA GLN A 2 -11.84 2.91 15.99
C GLN A 2 -10.42 2.46 15.63
N GLY A 3 -10.28 1.27 15.03
CA GLY A 3 -8.97 0.76 14.60
C GLY A 3 -8.38 1.63 13.51
N VAL A 4 -7.05 1.76 13.48
CA VAL A 4 -6.33 2.45 12.41
C VAL A 4 -6.59 1.69 11.10
N LYS A 5 -7.15 2.39 10.10
CA LYS A 5 -7.29 1.83 8.76
C LYS A 5 -5.95 1.99 8.05
N PHE A 6 -5.20 0.90 7.97
CA PHE A 6 -3.98 0.86 7.18
C PHE A 6 -4.30 0.85 5.69
N ASP A 7 -3.41 1.46 4.93
CA ASP A 7 -3.42 1.29 3.48
C ASP A 7 -3.23 -0.18 3.10
N PRO A 8 -3.91 -0.67 2.04
CA PRO A 8 -3.79 -2.05 1.59
C PRO A 8 -2.34 -2.49 1.39
N GLU A 9 -1.48 -1.55 0.98
CA GLU A 9 -0.08 -1.80 0.69
C GLU A 9 0.72 -2.16 1.93
N ILE A 10 0.49 -1.41 3.01
CA ILE A 10 1.09 -1.62 4.33
C ILE A 10 0.52 -2.89 4.97
N LEU A 11 -0.78 -3.09 4.84
CA LEU A 11 -1.47 -4.27 5.39
C LEU A 11 -0.89 -5.57 4.80
N TYR A 12 -0.63 -5.62 3.49
CA TYR A 12 0.00 -6.77 2.86
C TYR A 12 1.36 -7.08 3.48
N VAL A 13 2.22 -6.07 3.64
CA VAL A 13 3.56 -6.25 4.22
C VAL A 13 3.47 -6.77 5.65
N GLN A 14 2.59 -6.18 6.47
CA GLN A 14 2.37 -6.64 7.85
C GLN A 14 1.90 -8.10 7.90
N LYS A 15 1.01 -8.50 7.00
CA LYS A 15 0.54 -9.90 6.90
C LYS A 15 1.67 -10.85 6.52
N ILE A 16 2.53 -10.51 5.57
CA ILE A 16 3.69 -11.34 5.22
C ILE A 16 4.64 -11.49 6.41
N TYR A 17 4.91 -10.40 7.16
CA TYR A 17 5.71 -10.50 8.38
C TYR A 17 5.07 -11.39 9.44
N TYR A 18 3.75 -11.30 9.62
CA TYR A 18 3.01 -12.16 10.53
C TYR A 18 3.08 -13.63 10.13
N PHE A 19 2.93 -13.93 8.84
CA PHE A 19 3.11 -15.28 8.30
C PHE A 19 4.52 -15.81 8.53
N MET A 20 5.56 -15.02 8.20
CA MET A 20 6.95 -15.42 8.41
C MET A 20 7.25 -15.67 9.89
N PHE A 21 6.74 -14.83 10.79
CA PHE A 21 6.86 -15.03 12.23
C PHE A 21 6.28 -16.38 12.67
N LEU A 22 5.05 -16.71 12.27
CA LEU A 22 4.45 -18.02 12.57
C LEU A 22 5.20 -19.19 11.92
N ALA A 23 5.69 -18.99 10.70
CA ALA A 23 6.48 -19.98 9.99
C ALA A 23 7.81 -20.28 10.71
N THR A 24 8.44 -19.30 11.37
CA THR A 24 9.67 -19.55 12.15
C THR A 24 9.45 -20.48 13.35
N PHE A 25 8.31 -20.38 14.03
CA PHE A 25 7.96 -21.37 15.07
C PHE A 25 7.71 -22.74 14.45
N THR A 26 7.01 -22.79 13.32
CA THR A 26 6.78 -24.06 12.62
C THR A 26 8.10 -24.74 12.24
N THR A 27 9.07 -24.01 11.70
CA THR A 27 10.38 -24.57 11.34
C THR A 27 11.17 -25.03 12.56
N LEU A 28 11.07 -24.31 13.68
CA LEU A 28 11.69 -24.73 14.94
C LEU A 28 11.06 -26.03 15.47
N THR A 29 9.73 -26.13 15.47
CA THR A 29 9.03 -27.35 15.87
C THR A 29 9.37 -28.51 14.95
N CYS A 30 9.42 -28.30 13.63
CA CYS A 30 9.85 -29.31 12.66
C CYS A 30 11.25 -29.82 12.95
N LEU A 31 12.21 -28.93 13.25
CA LEU A 31 13.58 -29.31 13.59
C LEU A 31 13.63 -30.19 14.86
N ILE A 32 12.84 -29.83 15.89
CA ILE A 32 12.71 -30.63 17.11
C ILE A 32 12.12 -32.00 16.79
N THR A 33 11.01 -32.06 16.04
CA THR A 33 10.38 -33.33 15.64
C THR A 33 11.32 -34.22 14.83
N PHE A 34 12.11 -33.64 13.92
CA PHE A 34 13.11 -34.36 13.14
C PHE A 34 14.14 -35.05 14.04
N CYS A 35 14.66 -34.33 15.06
CA CYS A 35 15.65 -34.87 15.98
C CYS A 35 15.14 -36.01 16.86
N PHE A 36 13.86 -36.01 17.25
CA PHE A 36 13.31 -36.96 18.21
C PHE A 36 12.50 -38.11 17.61
N ILE A 37 11.78 -37.86 16.51
CA ILE A 37 10.76 -38.77 15.97
C ILE A 37 11.11 -39.22 14.54
N GLY A 38 11.87 -38.40 13.79
CA GLY A 38 12.33 -38.70 12.44
C GLY A 38 11.71 -37.81 11.36
N LEU A 39 12.17 -38.01 10.11
CA LEU A 39 11.89 -37.12 8.98
C LEU A 39 10.43 -37.07 8.54
N GLU A 40 9.75 -38.21 8.47
CA GLU A 40 8.37 -38.28 7.98
C GLU A 40 7.42 -37.46 8.85
N CYS A 41 7.51 -37.63 10.17
CA CYS A 41 6.74 -36.85 11.13
C CYS A 41 7.09 -35.35 11.06
N ALA A 42 8.37 -35.01 10.89
CA ALA A 42 8.80 -33.62 10.78
C ALA A 42 8.20 -32.92 9.54
N LEU A 43 8.18 -33.59 8.38
CA LEU A 43 7.58 -33.06 7.16
C LEU A 43 6.05 -32.84 7.30
N ILE A 44 5.35 -33.76 7.97
CA ILE A 44 3.92 -33.60 8.27
C ILE A 44 3.69 -32.38 9.16
N VAL A 45 4.47 -32.24 10.25
CA VAL A 45 4.41 -31.09 11.16
C VAL A 45 4.67 -29.78 10.40
N GLN A 46 5.66 -29.75 9.53
CA GLN A 46 5.97 -28.58 8.71
C GLN A 46 4.82 -28.22 7.76
N GLY A 47 4.24 -29.20 7.06
CA GLY A 47 3.13 -28.98 6.14
C GLY A 47 1.88 -28.44 6.84
N ILE A 48 1.52 -29.03 7.99
CA ILE A 48 0.39 -28.58 8.80
C ILE A 48 0.66 -27.17 9.37
N GLY A 49 1.84 -26.93 9.94
CA GLY A 49 2.16 -25.65 10.55
C GLY A 49 2.22 -24.49 9.56
N ILE A 50 2.77 -24.71 8.34
CA ILE A 50 2.71 -23.71 7.26
C ILE A 50 1.25 -23.43 6.89
N SER A 51 0.42 -24.46 6.74
CA SER A 51 -0.99 -24.31 6.38
C SER A 51 -1.77 -23.51 7.43
N ILE A 52 -1.56 -23.80 8.72
CA ILE A 52 -2.17 -23.05 9.83
C ILE A 52 -1.69 -21.60 9.82
N SER A 53 -0.38 -21.37 9.64
CA SER A 53 0.22 -20.04 9.58
C SER A 53 -0.37 -19.20 8.45
N TYR A 54 -0.57 -19.81 7.28
CA TYR A 54 -1.19 -19.17 6.12
C TYR A 54 -2.65 -18.81 6.39
N ILE A 55 -3.45 -19.74 6.92
CA ILE A 55 -4.86 -19.48 7.28
C ILE A 55 -4.95 -18.37 8.34
N ALA A 56 -4.06 -18.36 9.33
CA ALA A 56 -4.00 -17.32 10.35
C ALA A 56 -3.71 -15.94 9.73
N MET A 57 -2.77 -15.86 8.78
CA MET A 57 -2.49 -14.64 8.02
C MET A 57 -3.72 -14.15 7.23
N LEU A 58 -4.41 -15.04 6.50
CA LEU A 58 -5.62 -14.69 5.74
C LEU A 58 -6.72 -14.12 6.65
N LYS A 59 -6.87 -14.67 7.86
CA LYS A 59 -7.88 -14.22 8.83
C LYS A 59 -7.52 -12.91 9.55
N LYS A 60 -6.23 -12.54 9.60
CA LYS A 60 -5.75 -11.36 10.33
C LYS A 60 -6.07 -10.07 9.55
N LYS A 61 -7.18 -9.40 9.88
CA LYS A 61 -7.61 -8.17 9.18
C LYS A 61 -6.96 -6.89 9.69
N ASN A 62 -6.67 -6.84 10.99
CA ASN A 62 -6.18 -5.63 11.66
C ASN A 62 -4.90 -5.94 12.43
N PHE A 63 -3.99 -4.97 12.44
CA PHE A 63 -2.79 -4.96 13.27
C PHE A 63 -2.89 -3.81 14.26
N ASP A 64 -2.52 -4.05 15.51
CA ASP A 64 -2.53 -2.99 16.50
C ASP A 64 -1.34 -2.05 16.24
N PRO A 65 -1.57 -0.73 16.25
CA PRO A 65 -0.47 0.21 16.13
C PRO A 65 0.47 0.07 17.35
N PRO A 66 1.75 0.45 17.20
CA PRO A 66 2.68 0.44 18.32
C PRO A 66 2.20 1.40 19.42
N ALA A 67 2.49 1.04 20.67
CA ALA A 67 2.09 1.85 21.83
C ALA A 67 2.59 3.31 21.70
N LYS A 68 1.68 4.28 21.89
CA LYS A 68 1.95 5.71 21.64
C LYS A 68 3.16 6.23 22.42
N ASN A 69 3.35 5.80 23.66
CA ASN A 69 4.50 6.18 24.50
C ASN A 69 5.85 5.71 23.92
N VAL A 70 5.92 4.47 23.45
CA VAL A 70 7.12 3.90 22.83
C VAL A 70 7.40 4.60 21.51
N THR A 71 6.36 4.84 20.70
CA THR A 71 6.47 5.54 19.43
C THR A 71 6.94 6.98 19.62
N ALA A 72 6.35 7.72 20.55
CA ALA A 72 6.76 9.10 20.86
C ALA A 72 8.21 9.18 21.32
N LYS A 73 8.65 8.26 22.20
CA LYS A 73 10.05 8.18 22.64
C LYS A 73 11.01 7.91 21.48
N ARG A 74 10.65 7.02 20.55
CA ARG A 74 11.44 6.74 19.35
C ARG A 74 11.48 7.94 18.40
N MET A 75 10.35 8.60 18.19
CA MET A 75 10.25 9.81 17.35
C MET A 75 11.14 10.92 17.89
N ALA A 76 11.04 11.24 19.18
CA ALA A 76 11.84 12.28 19.81
C ALA A 76 13.35 12.02 19.68
N HIS A 77 13.75 10.75 19.77
CA HIS A 77 15.14 10.35 19.59
C HIS A 77 15.61 10.42 18.12
N GLN A 78 14.75 10.06 17.17
CA GLN A 78 15.11 10.06 15.75
C GLN A 78 15.21 11.46 15.17
N ILE A 79 14.26 12.36 15.49
CA ILE A 79 14.25 13.74 14.96
C ILE A 79 15.47 14.53 15.44
N SER A 80 15.96 14.28 16.65
CA SER A 80 17.14 14.97 17.16
C SER A 80 18.43 14.51 16.47
N GLN A 81 18.42 13.39 15.76
CA GLN A 81 19.59 12.78 15.14
C GLN A 81 19.56 12.82 13.61
N ASP A 82 18.38 12.81 12.99
CA ASP A 82 18.22 12.68 11.55
C ASP A 82 17.05 13.50 11.02
N THR A 83 17.37 14.52 10.23
CA THR A 83 16.41 15.38 9.51
C THR A 83 16.31 15.03 8.03
N SER A 84 16.71 13.82 7.64
CA SER A 84 16.54 13.34 6.27
C SER A 84 15.06 13.34 5.84
N PRO A 85 14.77 13.52 4.55
CA PRO A 85 13.40 13.45 4.03
C PRO A 85 12.66 12.17 4.41
N VAL A 86 13.37 11.04 4.46
CA VAL A 86 12.82 9.75 4.89
C VAL A 86 12.36 9.79 6.35
N SER A 87 13.16 10.34 7.25
CA SER A 87 12.81 10.43 8.66
C SER A 87 11.68 11.42 8.91
N ILE A 88 11.63 12.53 8.17
CA ILE A 88 10.51 13.49 8.21
C ILE A 88 9.21 12.85 7.69
N ALA A 89 9.24 12.19 6.53
CA ALA A 89 8.07 11.48 5.99
C ALA A 89 7.54 10.44 6.98
N ARG A 90 8.44 9.64 7.57
CA ARG A 90 8.07 8.65 8.59
C ARG A 90 7.44 9.31 9.81
N PHE A 91 8.01 10.41 10.29
CA PHE A 91 7.50 11.15 11.44
C PHE A 91 6.09 11.70 11.16
N ALA A 92 5.87 12.29 9.97
CA ALA A 92 4.56 12.77 9.54
C ALA A 92 3.53 11.64 9.45
N CYS A 93 3.87 10.49 8.85
CA CYS A 93 3.00 9.32 8.81
C CYS A 93 2.64 8.83 10.22
N GLN A 94 3.59 8.80 11.15
CA GLN A 94 3.33 8.39 12.52
C GLN A 94 2.40 9.38 13.24
N LEU A 95 2.60 10.69 13.09
CA LEU A 95 1.69 11.72 13.61
C LEU A 95 0.27 11.51 13.07
N TYR A 96 0.14 11.29 11.76
CA TYR A 96 -1.12 11.06 11.10
C TYR A 96 -1.81 9.76 11.58
N TYR A 97 -1.20 8.60 11.36
CA TYR A 97 -1.84 7.30 11.60
C TYR A 97 -1.89 6.88 13.07
N TYR A 98 -0.87 7.19 13.86
CA TYR A 98 -0.76 6.67 15.23
C TYR A 98 -1.20 7.68 16.28
N PHE A 99 -0.95 8.96 16.06
CA PHE A 99 -1.36 10.02 16.99
C PHE A 99 -2.68 10.68 16.61
N ASN A 100 -3.14 10.54 15.35
CA ASN A 100 -4.33 11.21 14.82
C ASN A 100 -4.19 12.74 14.84
N GLU A 101 -2.98 13.22 14.53
CA GLU A 101 -2.60 14.64 14.54
C GLU A 101 -2.40 15.13 13.10
N SER A 102 -3.48 15.15 12.31
CA SER A 102 -3.40 15.45 10.87
C SER A 102 -2.86 16.84 10.57
N ALA A 103 -3.32 17.85 11.29
CA ALA A 103 -2.84 19.23 11.14
C ALA A 103 -1.33 19.35 11.42
N GLN A 104 -0.81 18.64 12.42
CA GLN A 104 0.62 18.66 12.74
C GLN A 104 1.45 17.94 11.67
N ALA A 105 0.95 16.81 11.15
CA ALA A 105 1.61 16.07 10.08
C ALA A 105 1.69 16.90 8.78
N ILE A 106 0.58 17.57 8.41
CA ILE A 106 0.52 18.46 7.24
C ILE A 106 1.48 19.64 7.43
N SER A 107 1.36 20.37 8.55
CA SER A 107 2.21 21.53 8.82
C SER A 107 3.70 21.18 8.82
N LEU A 108 4.07 20.01 9.34
CA LEU A 108 5.42 19.51 9.28
C LEU A 108 5.90 19.33 7.83
N LEU A 109 5.13 18.61 7.00
CA LEU A 109 5.52 18.32 5.62
C LEU A 109 5.57 19.59 4.75
N GLU A 110 4.64 20.53 4.96
CA GLU A 110 4.61 21.82 4.27
C GLU A 110 5.90 22.63 4.48
N LYS A 111 6.47 22.60 5.69
CA LYS A 111 7.75 23.27 5.99
C LYS A 111 8.91 22.77 5.13
N PHE A 112 8.84 21.53 4.65
CA PHE A 112 9.89 20.91 3.85
C PHE A 112 9.56 20.84 2.36
N LEU A 113 8.42 21.36 1.91
CA LEU A 113 8.07 21.45 0.48
C LEU A 113 9.13 22.15 -0.39
N PRO A 114 9.82 23.22 0.06
CA PRO A 114 10.87 23.86 -0.76
C PRO A 114 12.05 22.94 -1.12
N SER A 115 12.22 21.80 -0.43
CA SER A 115 13.25 20.81 -0.78
C SER A 115 12.97 20.07 -2.09
N HIS A 116 11.72 20.11 -2.58
CA HIS A 116 11.23 19.36 -3.73
C HIS A 116 11.45 17.84 -3.65
N ASP A 117 11.71 17.31 -2.45
CA ASP A 117 11.89 15.86 -2.26
C ASP A 117 10.60 15.10 -2.62
N PRO A 118 10.65 14.14 -3.56
CA PRO A 118 9.47 13.41 -4.01
C PRO A 118 8.75 12.68 -2.88
N LEU A 119 9.47 12.07 -1.94
CA LEU A 119 8.88 11.29 -0.85
C LEU A 119 8.04 12.18 0.08
N LEU A 120 8.53 13.38 0.39
CA LEU A 120 7.78 14.35 1.19
C LEU A 120 6.52 14.82 0.46
N CYS A 121 6.62 15.14 -0.83
CA CYS A 121 5.47 15.56 -1.64
C CYS A 121 4.42 14.45 -1.78
N ILE A 122 4.85 13.20 -2.01
CA ILE A 122 3.97 12.03 -2.05
C ILE A 122 3.24 11.85 -0.71
N THR A 123 4.00 11.90 0.39
CA THR A 123 3.43 11.72 1.74
C THR A 123 2.40 12.80 2.05
N LEU A 124 2.69 14.06 1.71
CA LEU A 124 1.74 15.16 1.90
C LEU A 124 0.52 15.00 0.98
N GLY A 125 0.73 14.64 -0.29
CA GLY A 125 -0.36 14.42 -1.24
C GLY A 125 -1.32 13.33 -0.80
N ASP A 126 -0.81 12.21 -0.28
CA ASP A 126 -1.62 11.12 0.26
C ASP A 126 -2.43 11.54 1.50
N ILE A 127 -1.79 12.23 2.46
CA ILE A 127 -2.47 12.75 3.65
C ILE A 127 -3.57 13.75 3.26
N LEU A 128 -3.26 14.73 2.41
CA LEU A 128 -4.25 15.70 1.93
C LEU A 128 -5.41 15.04 1.20
N LEU A 129 -5.14 14.01 0.38
CA LEU A 129 -6.18 13.25 -0.30
C LEU A 129 -7.15 12.58 0.69
N LYS A 130 -6.62 12.03 1.79
CA LYS A 130 -7.40 11.37 2.85
C LYS A 130 -8.21 12.36 3.69
N GLU A 131 -7.67 13.56 3.89
CA GLU A 131 -8.41 14.67 4.52
C GLU A 131 -9.44 15.32 3.58
N GLY A 132 -9.51 14.90 2.30
CA GLY A 132 -10.47 15.40 1.32
C GLY A 132 -9.99 16.60 0.50
N GLU A 133 -8.76 17.06 0.73
CA GLU A 133 -8.13 18.22 0.08
C GLU A 133 -7.48 17.85 -1.26
N ALA A 134 -8.23 17.13 -2.10
CA ALA A 134 -7.72 16.55 -3.35
C ALA A 134 -7.18 17.61 -4.34
N LYS A 135 -7.77 18.80 -4.38
CA LYS A 135 -7.29 19.89 -5.27
C LYS A 135 -5.94 20.42 -4.81
N GLN A 136 -5.75 20.61 -3.51
CA GLN A 136 -4.47 21.04 -2.93
C GLN A 136 -3.40 19.96 -3.14
N ALA A 137 -3.75 18.69 -2.90
CA ALA A 137 -2.86 17.56 -3.17
C ALA A 137 -2.37 17.57 -4.62
N LEU A 138 -3.29 17.74 -5.59
CA LEU A 138 -2.92 17.77 -7.01
C LEU A 138 -1.96 18.92 -7.33
N HIS A 139 -2.24 20.12 -6.79
CA HIS A 139 -1.40 21.29 -7.02
C HIS A 139 0.03 21.07 -6.53
N ILE A 140 0.19 20.55 -5.30
CA ILE A 140 1.51 20.27 -4.71
C ILE A 140 2.25 19.19 -5.50
N LEU A 141 1.58 18.11 -5.86
CA LEU A 141 2.19 17.00 -6.62
C LEU A 141 2.62 17.45 -8.02
N HIS A 142 1.84 18.27 -8.70
CA HIS A 142 2.19 18.81 -10.03
C HIS A 142 3.35 19.82 -9.99
N ALA A 143 3.48 20.59 -8.90
CA ALA A 143 4.55 21.57 -8.75
C ALA A 143 5.92 20.93 -8.49
N ASN A 144 5.98 19.62 -8.21
CA ASN A 144 7.24 18.92 -7.99
C ASN A 144 8.00 18.71 -9.31
N PRO A 145 9.31 19.05 -9.43
CA PRO A 145 10.09 18.85 -10.65
C PRO A 145 10.15 17.40 -11.14
N PHE A 146 9.98 16.43 -10.25
CA PHE A 146 9.99 15.00 -10.54
C PHE A 146 8.59 14.43 -10.87
N ALA A 147 7.58 15.30 -11.01
CA ALA A 147 6.17 14.94 -11.14
C ALA A 147 5.85 13.91 -12.23
N LEU A 148 6.64 13.88 -13.30
CA LEU A 148 6.43 13.03 -14.47
C LEU A 148 7.41 11.87 -14.59
N VAL A 149 8.37 11.76 -13.68
CA VAL A 149 9.47 10.77 -13.77
C VAL A 149 9.58 9.87 -12.54
N ASP A 150 8.98 10.27 -11.41
CA ASP A 150 8.88 9.40 -10.24
C ASP A 150 7.59 8.54 -10.31
N PRO A 151 7.71 7.20 -10.32
CA PRO A 151 6.55 6.33 -10.49
C PRO A 151 5.58 6.38 -9.30
N LEU A 152 6.05 6.60 -8.08
CA LEU A 152 5.16 6.67 -6.92
C LEU A 152 4.41 8.01 -6.89
N LEU A 153 5.07 9.08 -7.32
CA LEU A 153 4.46 10.40 -7.47
C LEU A 153 3.37 10.38 -8.55
N LEU A 154 3.62 9.74 -9.70
CA LEU A 154 2.61 9.50 -10.73
C LEU A 154 1.42 8.69 -10.22
N ALA A 155 1.67 7.61 -9.48
CA ALA A 155 0.58 6.82 -8.89
C ALA A 155 -0.27 7.68 -7.93
N THR A 156 0.39 8.50 -7.10
CA THR A 156 -0.29 9.40 -6.15
C THR A 156 -1.14 10.43 -6.89
N GLN A 157 -0.63 11.04 -7.97
CA GLN A 157 -1.42 11.91 -8.84
C GLN A 157 -2.62 11.16 -9.44
N GLY A 158 -2.44 9.92 -9.89
CA GLY A 158 -3.52 9.07 -10.38
C GLY A 158 -4.63 8.87 -9.35
N HIS A 159 -4.27 8.61 -8.09
CA HIS A 159 -5.25 8.49 -7.00
C HIS A 159 -6.03 9.80 -6.78
N VAL A 160 -5.33 10.93 -6.80
CA VAL A 160 -5.94 12.26 -6.66
C VAL A 160 -6.88 12.57 -7.83
N LEU A 161 -6.44 12.32 -9.08
CA LEU A 161 -7.23 12.51 -10.30
C LEU A 161 -8.50 11.64 -10.30
N LYS A 162 -8.38 10.37 -9.91
CA LYS A 162 -9.53 9.47 -9.73
C LYS A 162 -10.52 10.04 -8.72
N ARG A 163 -10.04 10.56 -7.59
CA ARG A 163 -10.90 11.12 -6.52
C ARG A 163 -11.70 12.35 -6.99
N ILE A 164 -11.14 13.17 -7.86
CA ILE A 164 -11.82 14.34 -8.43
C ILE A 164 -12.60 14.04 -9.71
N GLY A 165 -12.74 12.76 -10.09
CA GLY A 165 -13.55 12.32 -11.24
C GLY A 165 -12.85 12.41 -12.60
N LYS A 166 -11.56 12.77 -12.64
CA LYS A 166 -10.73 12.79 -13.86
C LYS A 166 -10.18 11.40 -14.16
N VAL A 167 -11.10 10.47 -14.45
CA VAL A 167 -10.79 9.04 -14.60
C VAL A 167 -9.84 8.74 -15.78
N PRO A 168 -10.02 9.32 -16.99
CA PRO A 168 -9.10 9.08 -18.10
C PRO A 168 -7.66 9.53 -17.80
N GLU A 169 -7.50 10.69 -17.15
CA GLU A 169 -6.18 11.20 -16.75
C GLU A 169 -5.56 10.33 -15.65
N ALA A 170 -6.37 9.82 -14.71
CA ALA A 170 -5.92 8.88 -13.70
C ALA A 170 -5.38 7.58 -14.34
N VAL A 171 -6.09 7.03 -15.33
CA VAL A 171 -5.62 5.85 -16.09
C VAL A 171 -4.24 6.11 -16.67
N TYR A 172 -4.06 7.24 -17.37
CA TYR A 172 -2.78 7.60 -17.95
C TYR A 172 -1.66 7.65 -16.90
N MET A 173 -1.89 8.30 -15.76
CA MET A 173 -0.88 8.40 -14.69
C MET A 173 -0.52 7.03 -14.09
N PHE A 174 -1.49 6.15 -13.88
CA PHE A 174 -1.23 4.79 -13.38
C PHE A 174 -0.45 3.93 -14.38
N GLU A 175 -0.76 4.03 -15.67
CA GLU A 175 -0.03 3.30 -16.71
C GLU A 175 1.42 3.76 -16.83
N GLN A 176 1.65 5.08 -16.82
CA GLN A 176 3.00 5.64 -16.81
C GLN A 176 3.77 5.24 -15.56
N SER A 177 3.13 5.28 -14.39
CA SER A 177 3.71 4.79 -13.14
C SER A 177 4.18 3.33 -13.25
N LEU A 178 3.33 2.43 -13.75
CA LEU A 178 3.69 1.01 -13.93
C LEU A 178 4.82 0.83 -14.95
N CYS A 179 4.82 1.62 -16.03
CA CYS A 179 5.86 1.59 -17.05
C CYS A 179 7.23 1.97 -16.45
N LEU A 180 7.30 3.09 -15.75
CA LEU A 180 8.53 3.56 -15.10
C LEU A 180 8.96 2.64 -13.96
N ALA A 181 8.03 2.13 -13.14
CA ALA A 181 8.33 1.18 -12.08
C ALA A 181 8.81 -0.19 -12.61
N LYS A 182 8.55 -0.52 -13.88
CA LYS A 182 9.11 -1.70 -14.54
C LYS A 182 10.58 -1.47 -14.95
N GLN A 183 10.89 -0.27 -15.41
CA GLN A 183 12.24 0.10 -15.86
C GLN A 183 13.18 0.38 -14.68
N ASN A 184 12.72 1.18 -13.72
CA ASN A 184 13.56 1.78 -12.67
C ASN A 184 13.21 1.30 -11.25
N GLY A 185 12.07 0.62 -11.08
CA GLY A 185 11.53 0.30 -9.76
C GLY A 185 10.86 1.49 -9.07
N PHE A 186 10.33 1.28 -7.87
CA PHE A 186 9.80 2.36 -7.02
C PHE A 186 10.91 2.99 -6.16
N PRO A 187 10.77 4.27 -5.78
CA PRO A 187 11.74 4.95 -4.94
C PRO A 187 11.92 4.23 -3.60
N HIS A 188 13.13 4.32 -3.05
CA HIS A 188 13.49 3.67 -1.81
C HIS A 188 12.91 4.42 -0.61
N SER A 189 12.20 3.73 0.29
CA SER A 189 11.58 4.34 1.48
C SER A 189 12.50 4.34 2.72
N GLY A 190 13.79 4.04 2.54
CA GLY A 190 14.75 3.80 3.62
C GLY A 190 14.45 2.56 4.48
N ALA A 191 13.56 1.68 4.02
CA ALA A 191 13.28 0.41 4.68
C ALA A 191 14.33 -0.65 4.31
N HIS A 192 14.44 -1.71 5.12
CA HIS A 192 15.28 -2.85 4.78
C HIS A 192 14.92 -3.41 3.40
N TRP A 193 15.93 -3.89 2.63
CA TRP A 193 15.77 -4.27 1.23
C TRP A 193 14.59 -5.25 1.00
N PHE A 194 14.39 -6.19 1.92
CA PHE A 194 13.29 -7.15 1.86
C PHE A 194 11.92 -6.46 2.00
N THR A 195 11.78 -5.55 2.97
CA THR A 195 10.58 -4.73 3.15
C THR A 195 10.31 -3.88 1.92
N GLN A 196 11.35 -3.25 1.35
CA GLN A 196 11.24 -2.45 0.14
C GLN A 196 10.73 -3.28 -1.04
N LYS A 197 11.19 -4.54 -1.19
CA LYS A 197 10.71 -5.44 -2.23
C LYS A 197 9.24 -5.79 -2.02
N LEU A 198 8.83 -6.13 -0.81
CA LEU A 198 7.43 -6.40 -0.50
C LEU A 198 6.54 -5.18 -0.74
N LEU A 199 6.96 -3.99 -0.29
CA LEU A 199 6.26 -2.73 -0.55
C LEU A 199 6.15 -2.46 -2.05
N SER A 200 7.22 -2.65 -2.82
CA SER A 200 7.21 -2.46 -4.27
C SER A 200 6.20 -3.39 -4.97
N ILE A 201 6.13 -4.65 -4.55
CA ILE A 201 5.12 -5.61 -5.05
C ILE A 201 3.71 -5.12 -4.69
N SER A 202 3.54 -4.68 -3.44
CA SER A 202 2.29 -4.13 -2.92
C SER A 202 1.80 -2.92 -3.72
N TYR A 203 2.68 -1.95 -3.99
CA TYR A 203 2.37 -0.77 -4.81
C TYR A 203 1.94 -1.18 -6.22
N LYS A 204 2.67 -2.09 -6.88
CA LYS A 204 2.27 -2.58 -8.21
C LYS A 204 0.88 -3.22 -8.19
N ALA A 205 0.60 -4.05 -7.19
CA ALA A 205 -0.71 -4.70 -7.05
C ALA A 205 -1.83 -3.68 -6.85
N SER A 206 -1.63 -2.70 -5.97
CA SER A 206 -2.60 -1.64 -5.69
C SER A 206 -2.86 -0.75 -6.91
N ILE A 207 -1.82 -0.40 -7.66
CA ILE A 207 -1.97 0.38 -8.90
C ILE A 207 -2.74 -0.44 -9.94
N HIS A 208 -2.42 -1.72 -10.14
CA HIS A 208 -3.17 -2.60 -11.03
C HIS A 208 -4.65 -2.70 -10.64
N HIS A 209 -4.95 -2.88 -9.35
CA HIS A 209 -6.33 -2.92 -8.84
C HIS A 209 -7.05 -1.58 -9.05
N THR A 210 -6.39 -0.46 -8.78
CA THR A 210 -6.99 0.87 -8.94
C THR A 210 -7.21 1.20 -10.41
N LEU A 211 -6.27 0.82 -11.28
CA LEU A 211 -6.38 0.93 -12.72
C LEU A 211 -7.53 0.07 -13.25
N ALA A 212 -7.72 -1.14 -12.71
CA ALA A 212 -8.87 -1.98 -13.01
C ALA A 212 -10.19 -1.30 -12.64
N ASP A 213 -10.27 -0.67 -11.46
CA ASP A 213 -11.44 0.11 -11.06
C ASP A 213 -11.70 1.27 -12.03
N CYS A 214 -10.65 1.97 -12.49
CA CYS A 214 -10.77 3.05 -13.47
C CYS A 214 -11.29 2.53 -14.82
N TYR A 215 -10.77 1.40 -15.32
CA TYR A 215 -11.27 0.78 -16.54
C TYR A 215 -12.72 0.34 -16.43
N LEU A 216 -13.13 -0.17 -15.26
CA LEU A 216 -14.51 -0.50 -14.98
C LEU A 216 -15.42 0.74 -15.04
N LEU A 217 -14.97 1.88 -14.49
CA LEU A 217 -15.70 3.16 -14.58
C LEU A 217 -15.81 3.71 -16.01
N LEU A 218 -14.84 3.38 -16.87
CA LEU A 218 -14.86 3.71 -18.30
C LEU A 218 -15.58 2.65 -19.15
N GLU A 219 -16.23 1.66 -18.53
CA GLU A 219 -16.93 0.55 -19.18
C GLU A 219 -16.03 -0.36 -20.04
N ASP A 220 -14.71 -0.29 -19.88
CA ASP A 220 -13.72 -1.16 -20.54
C ASP A 220 -13.48 -2.43 -19.72
N LEU A 221 -14.45 -3.34 -19.76
CA LEU A 221 -14.43 -4.60 -19.01
C LEU A 221 -13.24 -5.51 -19.36
N PRO A 222 -12.81 -5.66 -20.64
CA PRO A 222 -11.65 -6.47 -20.97
C PRO A 222 -10.37 -6.00 -20.25
N ASN A 223 -10.09 -4.70 -20.28
CA ASN A 223 -8.92 -4.16 -19.60
C ASN A 223 -9.08 -4.21 -18.09
N ALA A 224 -10.26 -3.94 -17.54
CA ALA A 224 -10.52 -4.09 -16.10
C ALA A 224 -10.20 -5.52 -15.60
N LYS A 225 -10.71 -6.56 -16.27
CA LYS A 225 -10.44 -7.96 -15.92
C LYS A 225 -8.95 -8.30 -15.99
N ARG A 226 -8.26 -7.83 -17.03
CA ARG A 226 -6.81 -8.03 -17.19
C ARG A 226 -6.06 -7.41 -16.02
N GLN A 227 -6.38 -6.18 -15.63
CA GLN A 227 -5.69 -5.45 -14.57
C GLN A 227 -5.97 -6.06 -13.18
N TYR A 228 -7.20 -6.50 -12.88
CA TYR A 228 -7.46 -7.24 -11.64
C TYR A 228 -6.63 -8.51 -11.53
N ARG A 229 -6.54 -9.29 -12.63
CA ARG A 229 -5.70 -10.50 -12.67
C ARG A 229 -4.23 -10.17 -12.45
N SER A 230 -3.71 -9.14 -13.11
CA SER A 230 -2.32 -8.68 -12.94
C SER A 230 -2.03 -8.28 -11.50
N GLY A 231 -2.94 -7.55 -10.83
CA GLY A 231 -2.79 -7.19 -9.42
C GLY A 231 -2.84 -8.40 -8.48
N ASN A 232 -3.78 -9.32 -8.69
CA ASN A 232 -3.94 -10.50 -7.84
C ASN A 232 -2.73 -11.43 -7.88
N ILE A 233 -2.14 -11.66 -9.05
CA ILE A 233 -0.96 -12.55 -9.19
C ILE A 233 0.26 -12.04 -8.41
N LEU A 234 0.33 -10.74 -8.11
CA LEU A 234 1.41 -10.14 -7.33
C LEU A 234 1.25 -10.39 -5.82
N LEU A 235 0.04 -10.70 -5.34
CA LEU A 235 -0.26 -10.83 -3.92
C LEU A 235 -0.33 -12.30 -3.51
N PHE A 236 0.53 -12.70 -2.57
CA PHE A 236 0.49 -14.01 -1.92
C PHE A 236 -0.76 -14.20 -1.03
N ASP A 237 -1.31 -13.09 -0.53
CA ASP A 237 -2.50 -13.08 0.31
C ASP A 237 -3.79 -13.04 -0.53
N LEU A 238 -4.46 -14.18 -0.65
CA LEU A 238 -5.72 -14.32 -1.37
C LEU A 238 -6.84 -13.46 -0.78
N SER A 239 -6.77 -13.07 0.50
CA SER A 239 -7.80 -12.23 1.12
C SER A 239 -7.74 -10.76 0.65
N LEU A 240 -6.68 -10.37 -0.05
CA LEU A 240 -6.53 -9.04 -0.68
C LEU A 240 -6.83 -9.07 -2.19
N TRP A 241 -7.15 -10.24 -2.75
CA TRP A 241 -7.53 -10.33 -4.15
C TRP A 241 -8.83 -9.58 -4.41
N ARG A 242 -8.89 -8.91 -5.55
CA ARG A 242 -10.08 -8.20 -6.02
C ARG A 242 -10.62 -8.87 -7.26
N HIS A 243 -11.94 -8.87 -7.40
CA HIS A 243 -12.62 -9.47 -8.55
C HIS A 243 -13.33 -8.39 -9.34
N CYS A 244 -13.28 -8.52 -10.66
CA CYS A 244 -14.13 -7.73 -11.53
C CYS A 244 -15.59 -8.13 -11.24
N PRO A 245 -16.48 -7.19 -10.91
CA PRO A 245 -17.88 -7.53 -10.72
C PRO A 245 -18.42 -8.13 -12.02
N ASP A 246 -19.20 -9.20 -11.91
CA ASP A 246 -19.98 -9.68 -13.04
C ASP A 246 -21.01 -8.59 -13.34
N VAL A 247 -20.81 -7.87 -14.44
CA VAL A 247 -21.81 -6.95 -14.95
C VAL A 247 -23.01 -7.81 -15.31
N ILE A 248 -24.01 -7.87 -14.42
CA ILE A 248 -25.32 -8.38 -14.74
C ILE A 248 -25.83 -7.43 -15.83
N PHE A 249 -25.77 -7.87 -17.09
CA PHE A 249 -26.42 -7.24 -18.21
C PHE A 249 -27.94 -7.34 -17.99
N GLY A 250 -28.46 -6.54 -17.07
CA GLY A 250 -29.84 -6.53 -16.62
C GLY A 250 -30.35 -5.10 -16.54
N ALA A 251 -31.03 -4.69 -17.61
CA ALA A 251 -31.99 -3.58 -17.63
C ALA A 251 -31.48 -2.16 -17.27
N ARG A 252 -30.76 -1.52 -18.21
CA ARG A 252 -30.98 -0.09 -18.49
C ARG A 252 -31.70 0.08 -19.83
N LYS A 253 -32.90 -0.50 -19.91
CA LYS A 253 -33.99 0.05 -20.72
C LYS A 253 -34.94 0.75 -19.76
N THR A 254 -34.66 2.01 -19.46
CA THR A 254 -35.66 2.90 -18.86
C THR A 254 -35.55 4.27 -19.51
N ASN A 255 -36.43 4.44 -20.50
CA ASN A 255 -37.16 5.64 -20.86
C ASN A 255 -36.37 6.91 -21.21
N LYS A 256 -36.08 7.03 -22.51
CA LYS A 256 -36.46 8.25 -23.22
C LYS A 256 -37.99 8.38 -23.11
N SER A 257 -38.46 9.28 -22.27
CA SER A 257 -39.81 9.83 -22.36
C SER A 257 -39.67 11.35 -22.30
N LEU A 258 -39.82 11.93 -23.49
CA LEU A 258 -40.27 13.29 -23.85
C LEU A 258 -39.86 14.45 -22.94
#